data_AF-A0A0C5VNY6-F1
#
_entry.id   AF-A0A0C5VNY6-F1
#
_cell.length_a   1.000
_cell.length_b   1.000
_cell.length_c   1.000
_cell.angle_alpha   90.00
_cell.angle_beta   90.00
_cell.angle_gamma   90.00
#
_symmetry.space_group_name_H-M   'P 1'
#
loop_
_entity.id
_entity.type
_entity.pdbx_description
1 polymer ?
#
loop_
_entity_poly.entity_id
_entity_poly.type
_entity_poly.pdbx_seq_one_letter_code
_entity_poly.pdbx_strand_id
1 'polypeptide(L)'
;MKKLNMIFSLTALISVLVFPAMAEPDPNFHIYLMVGQSNMEGAATIEAQDRVTNARVMVLQDENCPQLGASYGQWRVAAPPLIRCLNSLGLGPGDNFGKVMAENSPSNVTIGLVGAAHGGQKIEYFLKDCDAYNACTPSFGSTPNNLHGGYAWLLDLARKAQQSGVIKGIIFHQGESNTGDPAWPGRVNQLVTDIRNDLGVGDIPFIAGELPYTGCCSSHNRLIAQLPSVISNAHVVKADGGLDIHDEYHWNSAGVREMGLRYANKMLELVDTGASDNNGGSDDNNDGSTGEGDNTIVVRLKGVTGDEAVNLQVGGVTIHAWTASTVMSDTTIHTNANGVIRVGFTNDGGDRDVQVDYVIVNGVVRQAEDQDDNTGVWGNSSCGGGSLSEWLHCNGSIGFGNVDGSTTDPGDGSSDSGSTEPSHVTATLEITNDWGSGYCAAVVVTNDGGPATEWAVEFTIEGQIDSLWNGSWSQVGSSLKVSSGSNWNGKLATGQSSRATGFCAIR
;
A
#
# COMPACT_ATOMS: atom_id res chain seq x y z
N MET A 1 -26.04 60.78 -67.42
CA MET A 1 -25.93 60.71 -65.94
C MET A 1 -26.70 59.49 -65.45
N LYS A 2 -26.02 58.37 -65.19
CA LYS A 2 -26.59 57.19 -64.50
C LYS A 2 -25.73 56.96 -63.26
N LYS A 3 -26.33 57.08 -62.08
CA LYS A 3 -25.67 56.92 -60.77
C LYS A 3 -25.43 55.42 -60.52
N LEU A 4 -24.19 55.06 -60.24
CA LEU A 4 -23.76 53.73 -59.82
C LEU A 4 -23.79 53.71 -58.28
N ASN A 5 -24.72 52.96 -57.69
CA ASN A 5 -24.75 52.74 -56.24
C ASN A 5 -23.75 51.62 -55.90
N MET A 6 -22.70 51.99 -55.18
CA MET A 6 -21.64 51.12 -54.69
C MET A 6 -22.10 50.51 -53.36
N ILE A 7 -22.40 49.21 -53.36
CA ILE A 7 -22.67 48.43 -52.14
C ILE A 7 -21.33 47.91 -51.62
N PHE A 8 -20.85 48.47 -50.51
CA PHE A 8 -19.73 47.90 -49.75
C PHE A 8 -20.26 46.70 -48.96
N SER A 9 -19.86 45.49 -49.37
CA SER A 9 -20.07 44.27 -48.59
C SER A 9 -19.01 44.21 -47.49
N LEU A 10 -19.42 44.49 -46.25
CA LEU A 10 -18.57 44.39 -45.06
C LEU A 10 -18.51 42.91 -44.63
N THR A 11 -17.51 42.17 -45.10
CA THR A 11 -17.24 40.81 -44.64
C THR A 11 -16.58 40.89 -43.26
N ALA A 12 -17.36 40.72 -42.20
CA ALA A 12 -16.82 40.61 -40.84
C ALA A 12 -16.07 39.28 -40.70
N LEU A 13 -14.74 39.36 -40.63
CA LEU A 13 -13.86 38.22 -40.36
C LEU A 13 -14.02 37.85 -38.88
N ILE A 14 -14.91 36.91 -38.56
CA ILE A 14 -15.00 36.31 -37.23
C ILE A 14 -13.76 35.44 -37.05
N SER A 15 -12.73 35.99 -36.40
CA SER A 15 -11.59 35.23 -35.90
C SER A 15 -12.09 34.34 -34.76
N VAL A 16 -12.31 33.07 -35.05
CA VAL A 16 -12.55 32.04 -34.03
C VAL A 16 -11.23 31.90 -33.26
N LEU A 17 -11.18 32.50 -32.07
CA LEU A 17 -10.12 32.22 -31.09
C LEU A 17 -10.29 30.77 -30.65
N VAL A 18 -9.53 29.87 -31.28
CA VAL A 18 -9.36 28.50 -30.80
C VAL A 18 -8.45 28.58 -29.59
N PHE A 19 -9.04 28.70 -28.40
CA PHE A 19 -8.30 28.45 -27.17
C PHE A 19 -7.94 26.97 -27.15
N PRO A 20 -6.66 26.60 -26.95
CA PRO A 20 -6.33 25.20 -26.72
C PRO A 20 -7.08 24.76 -25.47
N ALA A 21 -7.97 23.79 -25.61
CA ALA A 21 -8.54 23.11 -24.46
C ALA A 21 -7.37 22.51 -23.68
N MET A 22 -7.12 22.99 -22.47
CA MET A 22 -6.19 22.30 -21.58
C MET A 22 -6.83 20.94 -21.29
N ALA A 23 -6.08 19.86 -21.54
CA ALA A 23 -6.54 18.52 -21.22
C ALA A 23 -6.86 18.47 -19.72
N GLU A 24 -8.00 17.88 -19.38
CA GLU A 24 -8.35 17.62 -17.98
C GLU A 24 -7.29 16.68 -17.36
N PRO A 25 -6.96 16.83 -16.06
CA PRO A 25 -6.06 15.92 -15.38
C PRO A 25 -6.55 14.46 -15.53
N ASP A 26 -5.63 13.52 -15.77
CA ASP A 26 -6.00 12.12 -15.95
C ASP A 26 -6.51 11.54 -14.62
N PRO A 27 -7.79 11.13 -14.53
CA PRO A 27 -8.33 10.58 -13.29
C PRO A 27 -7.64 9.27 -12.88
N ASN A 28 -7.00 8.55 -13.82
CA ASN A 28 -6.25 7.33 -13.55
C ASN A 28 -4.78 7.58 -13.20
N PHE A 29 -4.33 8.84 -13.18
CA PHE A 29 -3.01 9.18 -12.68
C PHE A 29 -3.10 9.58 -11.20
N HIS A 30 -2.88 8.60 -10.32
CA HIS A 30 -3.06 8.74 -8.87
C HIS A 30 -1.79 9.25 -8.21
N ILE A 31 -1.89 10.44 -7.63
CA ILE A 31 -0.74 11.18 -7.11
C ILE A 31 -0.72 11.10 -5.58
N TYR A 32 0.46 10.83 -5.03
CA TYR A 32 0.71 10.75 -3.60
C TYR A 32 1.82 11.71 -3.19
N LEU A 33 1.54 12.54 -2.20
CA LEU A 33 2.50 13.49 -1.65
C LEU A 33 3.39 12.78 -0.62
N MET A 34 4.70 12.99 -0.72
CA MET A 34 5.69 12.43 0.19
C MET A 34 6.37 13.56 0.95
N VAL A 35 6.06 13.69 2.25
CA VAL A 35 6.47 14.83 3.08
C VAL A 35 7.24 14.34 4.30
N GLY A 36 8.29 15.05 4.69
CA GLY A 36 8.97 14.75 5.94
C GLY A 36 10.45 15.10 5.92
N GLN A 37 11.25 14.32 6.65
CA GLN A 37 12.69 14.54 6.77
C GLN A 37 13.51 13.41 6.13
N SER A 38 14.71 13.12 6.64
CA SER A 38 15.72 12.27 6.00
C SER A 38 15.24 10.84 5.73
N ASN A 39 14.46 10.24 6.64
CA ASN A 39 13.89 8.91 6.42
C ASN A 39 12.82 8.90 5.29
N MET A 40 12.16 10.02 4.98
CA MET A 40 11.29 10.17 3.79
C MET A 40 12.08 10.56 2.54
N GLU A 41 13.02 11.50 2.66
CA GLU A 41 13.90 12.00 1.59
C GLU A 41 14.74 10.87 0.98
N GLY A 42 15.24 9.98 1.85
CA GLY A 42 16.02 8.81 1.51
C GLY A 42 17.42 8.89 2.08
N ALA A 43 17.68 8.12 3.15
CA ALA A 43 18.98 8.04 3.82
C ALA A 43 19.64 6.65 3.68
N ALA A 44 18.84 5.61 3.40
CA ALA A 44 19.35 4.25 3.31
C ALA A 44 20.17 4.01 2.04
N THR A 45 21.07 3.03 2.07
CA THR A 45 21.87 2.68 0.89
C THR A 45 20.98 2.18 -0.26
N ILE A 46 21.20 2.71 -1.46
CA ILE A 46 20.54 2.19 -2.68
C ILE A 46 21.24 0.91 -3.12
N GLU A 47 20.52 -0.21 -3.13
CA GLU A 47 20.99 -1.50 -3.62
C GLU A 47 20.54 -1.77 -5.06
N ALA A 48 21.07 -2.82 -5.68
CA ALA A 48 20.75 -3.15 -7.07
C ALA A 48 19.24 -3.40 -7.30
N GLN A 49 18.57 -4.04 -6.35
CA GLN A 49 17.13 -4.34 -6.41
C GLN A 49 16.25 -3.07 -6.43
N ASP A 50 16.71 -1.98 -5.80
CA ASP A 50 15.92 -0.76 -5.72
C ASP A 50 15.85 -0.03 -7.07
N ARG A 51 16.86 -0.25 -7.92
CA ARG A 51 16.99 0.32 -9.26
C ARG A 51 16.07 -0.35 -10.30
N VAL A 52 15.42 -1.45 -9.94
CA VAL A 52 14.41 -2.07 -10.80
C VAL A 52 13.17 -1.17 -10.80
N THR A 53 12.88 -0.59 -11.97
CA THR A 53 11.79 0.37 -12.14
C THR A 53 10.47 -0.30 -12.52
N ASN A 54 9.36 0.40 -12.29
CA ASN A 54 8.04 0.04 -12.78
C ASN A 54 7.53 1.18 -13.67
N ALA A 55 7.16 0.88 -14.91
CA ALA A 55 6.75 1.88 -15.90
C ALA A 55 5.47 2.64 -15.52
N ARG A 56 4.65 2.10 -14.61
CA ARG A 56 3.45 2.77 -14.06
C ARG A 56 3.74 3.61 -12.83
N VAL A 57 5.01 3.75 -12.41
CA VAL A 57 5.39 4.57 -11.27
C VAL A 57 6.24 5.73 -11.76
N MET A 58 5.69 6.92 -11.63
CA MET A 58 6.28 8.19 -12.04
C MET A 58 6.62 9.01 -10.80
N VAL A 59 7.69 9.79 -10.88
CA VAL A 59 8.06 10.78 -9.86
C VAL A 59 8.19 12.15 -10.50
N LEU A 60 7.63 13.17 -9.86
CA LEU A 60 7.77 14.57 -10.29
C LEU A 60 9.07 15.11 -9.73
N GLN A 61 10.00 15.46 -10.61
CA GLN A 61 11.32 15.94 -10.18
C GLN A 61 11.21 17.26 -9.41
N ASP A 62 11.78 17.27 -8.22
CA ASP A 62 11.63 18.30 -7.19
C ASP A 62 12.77 19.33 -7.12
N GLU A 63 13.84 19.13 -7.90
CA GLU A 63 14.94 20.08 -8.13
C GLU A 63 15.56 19.87 -9.52
N ASN A 64 16.41 20.79 -10.01
CA ASN A 64 17.09 20.56 -11.28
C ASN A 64 18.21 19.53 -11.10
N CYS A 65 18.11 18.39 -11.79
CA CYS A 65 19.00 17.24 -11.66
C CYS A 65 19.62 16.85 -13.01
N PRO A 66 20.61 17.61 -13.53
CA PRO A 66 21.27 17.29 -14.80
C PRO A 66 21.85 15.88 -14.87
N GLN A 67 22.33 15.34 -13.74
CA GLN A 67 22.86 13.99 -13.59
C GLN A 67 21.80 12.88 -13.80
N LEU A 68 20.53 13.21 -13.58
CA LEU A 68 19.39 12.32 -13.88
C LEU A 68 18.73 12.66 -15.22
N GLY A 69 19.23 13.68 -15.93
CA GLY A 69 18.60 14.21 -17.14
C GLY A 69 17.20 14.81 -16.90
N ALA A 70 16.90 15.22 -15.66
CA ALA A 70 15.57 15.67 -15.24
C ALA A 70 15.61 17.11 -14.74
N SER A 71 14.63 17.91 -15.16
CA SER A 71 14.46 19.30 -14.71
C SER A 71 13.30 19.41 -13.73
N TYR A 72 13.32 20.46 -12.90
CA TYR A 72 12.26 20.73 -11.93
C TYR A 72 10.86 20.71 -12.57
N GLY A 73 9.94 19.97 -11.97
CA GLY A 73 8.56 19.82 -12.42
C GLY A 73 8.37 18.88 -13.62
N GLN A 74 9.38 18.09 -14.00
CA GLN A 74 9.25 17.06 -15.03
C GLN A 74 8.96 15.69 -14.41
N TRP A 75 7.98 14.99 -14.96
CA TRP A 75 7.73 13.59 -14.65
C TRP A 75 8.82 12.70 -15.25
N ARG A 76 9.32 11.76 -14.46
CA ARG A 76 10.22 10.68 -14.90
C ARG A 76 9.78 9.35 -14.31
N VAL A 77 10.18 8.24 -14.93
CA VAL A 77 10.02 6.91 -14.31
C VAL A 77 10.75 6.91 -12.98
N ALA A 78 10.07 6.43 -11.93
CA ALA A 78 10.61 6.42 -10.57
C ALA A 78 11.81 5.47 -10.47
N ALA A 79 12.91 6.02 -9.96
CA ALA A 79 14.13 5.32 -9.60
C ALA A 79 14.86 6.15 -8.53
N PRO A 80 15.48 5.51 -7.52
CA PRO A 80 16.10 6.22 -6.42
C PRO A 80 17.38 6.98 -6.85
N PRO A 81 17.68 8.13 -6.23
CA PRO A 81 16.87 8.80 -5.23
C PRO A 81 15.60 9.44 -5.84
N LEU A 82 14.48 9.38 -5.12
CA LEU A 82 13.20 9.94 -5.59
C LEU A 82 13.07 11.43 -5.32
N ILE A 83 13.51 11.86 -4.13
CA ILE A 83 13.46 13.23 -3.67
C ILE A 83 14.89 13.75 -3.73
N ARG A 84 15.07 14.88 -4.41
CA ARG A 84 16.35 15.53 -4.65
C ARG A 84 17.33 14.60 -5.37
N CYS A 85 18.55 15.07 -5.60
CA CYS A 85 19.50 14.32 -6.43
C CYS A 85 20.96 14.49 -6.04
N LEU A 86 21.24 14.93 -4.81
CA LEU A 86 22.61 14.93 -4.30
C LEU A 86 23.16 13.50 -4.24
N ASN A 87 24.46 13.33 -4.54
CA ASN A 87 25.10 12.02 -4.56
C ASN A 87 25.08 11.28 -3.20
N SER A 88 24.81 11.98 -2.11
CA SER A 88 24.69 11.43 -0.75
C SER A 88 23.29 10.94 -0.41
N LEU A 89 22.30 11.13 -1.29
CA LEU A 89 20.92 10.72 -1.04
C LEU A 89 20.70 9.27 -1.41
N GLY A 90 19.80 8.66 -0.64
CA GLY A 90 19.61 7.24 -0.60
C GLY A 90 18.22 6.79 -1.01
N LEU A 91 17.87 5.60 -0.52
CA LEU A 91 16.58 4.96 -0.65
C LEU A 91 15.62 5.53 0.40
N GLY A 92 14.41 5.90 -0.04
CA GLY A 92 13.29 6.30 0.82
C GLY A 92 12.11 5.34 0.69
N PRO A 93 11.09 5.42 1.58
CA PRO A 93 9.95 4.49 1.55
C PRO A 93 9.08 4.67 0.31
N GLY A 94 9.15 5.84 -0.34
CA GLY A 94 8.47 6.14 -1.59
C GLY A 94 8.77 5.14 -2.72
N ASP A 95 10.00 4.59 -2.74
CA ASP A 95 10.44 3.67 -3.79
C ASP A 95 9.64 2.36 -3.78
N ASN A 96 9.49 1.75 -2.60
CA ASN A 96 8.70 0.52 -2.48
C ASN A 96 7.20 0.82 -2.44
N PHE A 97 6.81 1.93 -1.80
CA PHE A 97 5.42 2.40 -1.78
C PHE A 97 4.84 2.48 -3.20
N GLY A 98 5.49 3.20 -4.11
CA GLY A 98 4.97 3.40 -5.46
C GLY A 98 4.83 2.09 -6.24
N LYS A 99 5.77 1.15 -6.08
CA LYS A 99 5.74 -0.17 -6.74
C LYS A 99 4.55 -1.00 -6.24
N VAL A 100 4.38 -1.10 -4.93
CA VAL A 100 3.26 -1.84 -4.31
C VAL A 100 1.92 -1.21 -4.68
N MET A 101 1.80 0.13 -4.65
CA MET A 101 0.59 0.82 -5.08
C MET A 101 0.24 0.48 -6.54
N ALA A 102 1.22 0.47 -7.45
CA ALA A 102 0.99 0.16 -8.85
C ALA A 102 0.59 -1.30 -9.04
N GLU A 103 1.30 -2.24 -8.42
CA GLU A 103 1.04 -3.69 -8.49
C GLU A 103 -0.36 -4.06 -8.02
N ASN A 104 -0.91 -3.30 -7.05
CA ASN A 104 -2.23 -3.52 -6.48
C ASN A 104 -3.30 -2.53 -6.98
N SER A 105 -2.99 -1.73 -8.00
CA SER A 105 -3.96 -0.87 -8.69
C SER A 105 -4.29 -1.41 -10.08
N PRO A 106 -5.50 -1.14 -10.62
CA PRO A 106 -5.87 -1.49 -11.98
C PRO A 106 -4.79 -1.15 -13.02
N SER A 107 -4.68 -1.93 -14.09
CA SER A 107 -3.58 -1.81 -15.07
C SER A 107 -3.55 -0.47 -15.81
N ASN A 108 -4.68 0.24 -15.88
CA ASN A 108 -4.82 1.58 -16.44
C ASN A 108 -4.42 2.69 -15.46
N VAL A 109 -4.20 2.38 -14.18
CA VAL A 109 -3.77 3.35 -13.18
C VAL A 109 -2.27 3.51 -13.19
N THR A 110 -1.84 4.77 -13.26
CA THR A 110 -0.45 5.20 -13.07
C THR A 110 -0.31 5.83 -11.69
N ILE A 111 0.78 5.55 -10.99
CA ILE A 111 1.11 6.10 -9.69
C ILE A 111 2.09 7.25 -9.86
N GLY A 112 1.75 8.41 -9.32
CA GLY A 112 2.59 9.61 -9.30
C GLY A 112 3.09 9.89 -7.90
N LEU A 113 4.40 10.05 -7.75
CA LEU A 113 5.05 10.39 -6.50
C LEU A 113 5.53 11.83 -6.54
N VAL A 114 5.14 12.64 -5.56
CA VAL A 114 5.52 14.05 -5.46
C VAL A 114 6.17 14.28 -4.12
N GLY A 115 7.50 14.40 -4.12
CA GLY A 115 8.29 14.51 -2.90
C GLY A 115 8.70 15.93 -2.56
N ALA A 116 8.46 16.33 -1.32
CA ALA A 116 9.04 17.52 -0.70
C ALA A 116 9.45 17.16 0.73
N ALA A 117 10.54 16.41 0.84
CA ALA A 117 11.16 16.04 2.11
C ALA A 117 12.58 16.59 2.17
N HIS A 118 13.02 17.01 3.35
CA HIS A 118 14.36 17.55 3.56
C HIS A 118 14.92 17.08 4.90
N GLY A 119 16.08 16.44 4.87
CA GLY A 119 16.76 15.95 6.06
C GLY A 119 16.94 17.01 7.15
N GLY A 120 16.87 16.58 8.41
CA GLY A 120 17.10 17.40 9.61
C GLY A 120 16.23 18.65 9.76
N GLN A 121 15.10 18.72 9.04
CA GLN A 121 14.15 19.81 9.20
C GLN A 121 13.07 19.45 10.23
N LYS A 122 12.75 20.44 11.05
CA LYS A 122 11.62 20.38 11.96
C LYS A 122 10.30 20.64 11.22
N ILE A 123 9.17 20.30 11.83
CA ILE A 123 7.83 20.51 11.24
C ILE A 123 7.58 21.98 10.86
N GLU A 124 8.19 22.94 11.57
CA GLU A 124 8.05 24.38 11.33
C GLU A 124 8.56 24.81 9.94
N TYR A 125 9.54 24.10 9.36
CA TYR A 125 10.00 24.35 8.00
C TYR A 125 8.90 24.10 6.96
N PHE A 126 7.96 23.22 7.28
CA PHE A 126 6.84 22.85 6.42
C PHE A 126 5.56 23.62 6.72
N LEU A 127 5.55 24.60 7.63
CA LEU A 127 4.39 25.44 7.88
C LEU A 127 4.34 26.65 6.94
N LYS A 128 3.14 27.12 6.58
CA LYS A 128 2.95 28.38 5.83
C LYS A 128 3.61 29.57 6.51
N ASP A 129 3.53 29.63 7.83
CA ASP A 129 4.04 30.70 8.68
C ASP A 129 5.42 30.35 9.28
N CYS A 130 6.25 29.62 8.53
CA CYS A 130 7.60 29.23 8.95
C CYS A 130 8.47 30.41 9.45
N ASP A 131 8.18 31.65 9.04
CA ASP A 131 8.87 32.86 9.50
C ASP A 131 8.69 33.10 10.99
N ALA A 132 7.51 32.79 11.54
CA ALA A 132 7.21 32.91 12.98
C ALA A 132 8.15 32.02 13.83
N TYR A 133 8.75 31.01 13.21
CA TYR A 133 9.67 30.06 13.82
C TYR A 133 11.12 30.23 13.36
N ASN A 134 11.40 31.23 12.51
CA ASN A 134 12.68 31.39 11.83
C ASN A 134 13.12 30.09 11.12
N ALA A 135 12.16 29.40 10.51
CA ALA A 135 12.33 28.05 9.99
C ALA A 135 12.19 27.97 8.46
N CYS A 136 11.93 29.06 7.73
CA CYS A 136 11.78 28.99 6.26
C CYS A 136 13.08 28.69 5.50
N THR A 137 14.23 28.89 6.14
CA THR A 137 15.53 28.47 5.59
C THR A 137 15.92 27.15 6.26
N PRO A 138 16.22 26.09 5.48
CA PRO A 138 16.58 24.83 6.08
C PRO A 138 17.92 24.95 6.83
N SER A 139 18.08 24.15 7.88
CA SER A 139 19.31 24.15 8.71
C SER A 139 20.59 23.80 7.94
N PHE A 140 20.46 23.14 6.80
CA PHE A 140 21.52 22.89 5.84
C PHE A 140 20.95 22.78 4.43
N GLY A 141 21.80 22.95 3.41
CA GLY A 141 21.36 22.96 2.03
C GLY A 141 20.48 24.18 1.72
N SER A 142 19.60 24.04 0.74
CA SER A 142 18.68 25.09 0.29
C SER A 142 17.39 24.47 -0.19
N THR A 143 16.28 25.19 -0.03
CA THR A 143 15.02 24.85 -0.68
C THR A 143 15.14 25.03 -2.20
N PRO A 144 14.74 24.05 -3.03
CA PRO A 144 14.79 24.17 -4.48
C PRO A 144 14.12 25.44 -5.01
N ASN A 145 14.71 26.02 -6.06
CA ASN A 145 14.28 27.27 -6.70
C ASN A 145 14.16 28.49 -5.77
N ASN A 146 14.84 28.47 -4.61
CA ASN A 146 14.74 29.51 -3.58
C ASN A 146 13.30 29.76 -3.12
N LEU A 147 12.48 28.72 -3.11
CA LEU A 147 11.11 28.80 -2.60
C LEU A 147 11.12 29.06 -1.08
N HIS A 148 10.10 29.75 -0.61
CA HIS A 148 9.99 30.19 0.78
C HIS A 148 9.55 29.04 1.70
N GLY A 149 10.52 28.31 2.24
CA GLY A 149 10.27 27.17 3.11
C GLY A 149 9.77 25.91 2.40
N GLY A 150 9.65 24.83 3.16
CA GLY A 150 9.22 23.53 2.66
C GLY A 150 7.77 23.51 2.19
N TYR A 151 6.90 24.34 2.79
CA TYR A 151 5.50 24.43 2.40
C TYR A 151 5.34 24.98 0.98
N ALA A 152 6.01 26.10 0.66
CA ALA A 152 5.93 26.69 -0.69
C ALA A 152 6.50 25.74 -1.74
N TRP A 153 7.54 24.99 -1.40
CA TRP A 153 8.13 23.95 -2.26
C TRP A 153 7.16 22.80 -2.54
N LEU A 154 6.53 22.24 -1.50
CA LEU A 154 5.51 21.21 -1.64
C LEU A 154 4.32 21.70 -2.48
N LEU A 155 3.81 22.91 -2.21
CA LEU A 155 2.63 23.44 -2.88
C LEU A 155 2.87 23.70 -4.37
N ASP A 156 4.06 24.19 -4.76
CA ASP A 156 4.40 24.40 -6.17
C ASP A 156 4.44 23.07 -6.94
N LEU A 157 5.06 22.04 -6.37
CA LEU A 157 5.11 20.70 -6.98
C LEU A 157 3.74 20.05 -7.05
N ALA A 158 2.96 20.10 -5.97
CA ALA A 158 1.62 19.52 -5.93
C ALA A 158 0.69 20.18 -6.97
N ARG A 159 0.75 21.50 -7.15
CA ARG A 159 -0.02 22.21 -8.18
C ARG A 159 0.39 21.86 -9.60
N LYS A 160 1.67 21.59 -9.85
CA LYS A 160 2.12 21.04 -11.13
C LYS A 160 1.57 19.63 -11.34
N ALA A 161 1.60 18.81 -10.29
CA ALA A 161 1.10 17.44 -10.34
C ALA A 161 -0.42 17.40 -10.63
N GLN A 162 -1.20 18.32 -10.05
CA GLN A 162 -2.64 18.47 -10.33
C GLN A 162 -2.97 18.79 -11.79
N GLN A 163 -2.00 19.24 -12.60
CA GLN A 163 -2.21 19.42 -14.05
C GLN A 163 -2.16 18.10 -14.82
N SER A 164 -1.65 17.03 -14.19
CA SER A 164 -1.46 15.72 -14.82
C SER A 164 -2.41 14.65 -14.27
N GLY A 165 -2.77 14.72 -12.97
CA GLY A 165 -3.60 13.71 -12.33
C GLY A 165 -4.26 14.17 -11.03
N VAL A 166 -4.73 13.21 -10.24
CA VAL A 166 -5.53 13.44 -9.02
C VAL A 166 -4.70 13.09 -7.80
N ILE A 167 -4.58 14.03 -6.85
CA ILE A 167 -3.94 13.77 -5.56
C ILE A 167 -4.88 12.91 -4.71
N LYS A 168 -4.44 11.69 -4.36
CA LYS A 168 -5.22 10.68 -3.66
C LYS A 168 -4.82 10.51 -2.20
N GLY A 169 -3.61 10.90 -1.79
CA GLY A 169 -3.17 10.74 -0.41
C GLY A 169 -1.81 11.37 -0.09
N ILE A 170 -1.47 11.34 1.19
CA ILE A 170 -0.22 11.88 1.73
C ILE A 170 0.45 10.79 2.58
N ILE A 171 1.73 10.52 2.32
CA ILE A 171 2.59 9.75 3.23
C ILE A 171 3.59 10.71 3.91
N PHE A 172 3.74 10.55 5.22
CA PHE A 172 4.44 11.49 6.07
C PHE A 172 5.38 10.77 7.04
N HIS A 173 6.66 11.12 7.02
CA HIS A 173 7.64 10.55 7.96
C HIS A 173 8.57 11.64 8.49
N GLN A 174 8.24 12.12 9.68
CA GLN A 174 8.97 13.16 10.38
C GLN A 174 8.68 13.06 11.87
N GLY A 175 9.65 13.48 12.69
CA GLY A 175 9.45 13.64 14.12
C GLY A 175 10.76 13.68 14.89
N GLU A 176 11.84 13.13 14.34
CA GLU A 176 13.15 13.03 14.98
C GLU A 176 13.65 14.42 15.40
N SER A 177 13.52 15.42 14.52
CA SER A 177 13.94 16.80 14.79
C SER A 177 13.02 17.54 15.80
N ASN A 178 11.84 16.98 16.10
CA ASN A 178 10.87 17.47 17.07
C ASN A 178 10.67 16.48 18.23
N THR A 179 11.64 15.60 18.50
CA THR A 179 11.51 14.53 19.50
C THR A 179 11.03 15.09 20.84
N GLY A 180 9.91 14.56 21.33
CA GLY A 180 9.29 14.96 22.60
C GLY A 180 8.56 16.32 22.63
N ASP A 181 8.46 17.06 21.52
CA ASP A 181 7.74 18.36 21.49
C ASP A 181 6.21 18.16 21.51
N PRO A 182 5.51 18.50 22.60
CA PRO A 182 4.06 18.27 22.71
C PRO A 182 3.21 19.14 21.78
N ALA A 183 3.76 20.22 21.19
CA ALA A 183 3.06 21.03 20.21
C ALA A 183 3.04 20.40 18.81
N TRP A 184 3.88 19.38 18.59
CA TRP A 184 4.08 18.79 17.28
C TRP A 184 2.80 18.23 16.62
N PRO A 185 1.93 17.46 17.30
CA PRO A 185 0.70 16.96 16.66
C PRO A 185 -0.20 18.10 16.13
N GLY A 186 -0.27 19.21 16.86
CA GLY A 186 -1.02 20.40 16.44
C GLY A 186 -0.43 21.07 15.20
N ARG A 187 0.91 21.13 15.09
CA ARG A 187 1.60 21.67 13.90
C ARG A 187 1.46 20.76 12.69
N VAL A 188 1.47 19.44 12.88
CA VAL A 188 1.18 18.49 11.79
C VAL A 188 -0.26 18.65 11.32
N ASN A 189 -1.22 18.82 12.24
CA ASN A 189 -2.60 19.11 11.86
C ASN A 189 -2.74 20.41 11.05
N GLN A 190 -2.02 21.46 11.46
CA GLN A 190 -1.97 22.71 10.69
C GLN A 190 -1.44 22.46 9.27
N LEU A 191 -0.31 21.76 9.13
CA LEU A 191 0.25 21.40 7.83
C LEU A 191 -0.75 20.65 6.94
N VAL A 192 -1.37 19.59 7.45
CA VAL A 192 -2.31 18.77 6.67
C VAL A 192 -3.55 19.57 6.30
N THR A 193 -4.10 20.35 7.23
CA THR A 193 -5.24 21.25 6.97
C THR A 193 -4.90 22.25 5.87
N ASP A 194 -3.71 22.85 5.93
CA ASP A 194 -3.23 23.80 4.95
C ASP A 194 -3.06 23.16 3.57
N ILE A 195 -2.47 21.97 3.48
CA ILE A 195 -2.35 21.20 2.22
C ILE A 195 -3.73 20.95 1.62
N ARG A 196 -4.67 20.42 2.42
CA ARG A 196 -6.02 20.07 1.96
C ARG A 196 -6.78 21.28 1.42
N ASN A 197 -6.70 22.41 2.14
CA ASN A 197 -7.37 23.65 1.76
C ASN A 197 -6.76 24.28 0.49
N ASP A 198 -5.44 24.40 0.42
CA ASP A 198 -4.78 25.16 -0.65
C ASP A 198 -4.70 24.41 -1.98
N LEU A 199 -4.82 23.08 -1.92
CA LEU A 199 -4.91 22.20 -3.10
C LEU A 199 -6.36 21.84 -3.44
N GLY A 200 -7.32 22.07 -2.54
CA GLY A 200 -8.73 21.72 -2.76
C GLY A 200 -8.96 20.21 -2.92
N VAL A 201 -8.17 19.38 -2.23
CA VAL A 201 -8.17 17.91 -2.40
C VAL A 201 -9.15 17.20 -1.48
N GLY A 202 -9.84 17.91 -0.59
CA GLY A 202 -10.78 17.32 0.36
C GLY A 202 -10.09 16.52 1.46
N ASP A 203 -10.82 15.58 2.08
CA ASP A 203 -10.34 14.78 3.22
C ASP A 203 -9.56 13.53 2.76
N ILE A 204 -8.60 13.69 1.85
CA ILE A 204 -7.74 12.59 1.39
C ILE A 204 -6.99 11.93 2.56
N PRO A 205 -6.73 10.61 2.51
CA PRO A 205 -5.94 9.91 3.51
C PRO A 205 -4.58 10.56 3.78
N PHE A 206 -4.28 10.71 5.07
CA PHE A 206 -2.96 11.11 5.57
C PHE A 206 -2.39 9.97 6.41
N ILE A 207 -1.21 9.46 6.05
CA ILE A 207 -0.60 8.34 6.75
C ILE A 207 0.75 8.79 7.30
N ALA A 208 0.91 8.72 8.62
CA ALA A 208 2.17 8.97 9.31
C ALA A 208 2.84 7.66 9.71
N GLY A 209 4.14 7.54 9.52
CA GLY A 209 4.91 6.39 9.99
C GLY A 209 5.62 6.65 11.30
N GLU A 210 5.59 5.66 12.18
CA GLU A 210 6.39 5.66 13.40
C GLU A 210 7.90 5.71 13.09
N LEU A 211 8.66 6.32 13.99
CA LEU A 211 10.12 6.37 13.97
C LEU A 211 10.72 5.04 14.46
N PRO A 212 12.00 4.75 14.15
CA PRO A 212 12.66 3.54 14.62
C PRO A 212 12.61 3.35 16.13
N TYR A 213 12.09 2.21 16.58
CA TYR A 213 12.03 1.85 18.00
C TYR A 213 13.42 1.70 18.64
N THR A 214 14.42 1.30 17.85
CA THR A 214 15.83 1.15 18.24
C THR A 214 16.66 2.43 18.10
N GLY A 215 16.09 3.50 17.50
CA GLY A 215 16.77 4.78 17.29
C GLY A 215 16.65 5.76 18.45
N CYS A 216 17.36 6.89 18.35
CA CYS A 216 17.39 7.98 19.35
C CYS A 216 16.01 8.50 19.78
N CYS A 217 15.06 8.38 18.86
CA CYS A 217 13.92 9.27 18.78
C CYS A 217 12.59 8.51 18.93
N SER A 218 12.65 7.22 19.27
CA SER A 218 11.51 6.31 19.47
C SER A 218 10.46 6.85 20.45
N SER A 219 10.86 7.64 21.44
CA SER A 219 9.93 8.28 22.39
C SER A 219 8.90 9.19 21.71
N HIS A 220 9.20 9.72 20.52
CA HIS A 220 8.29 10.55 19.74
C HIS A 220 7.11 9.76 19.15
N ASN A 221 7.19 8.42 19.05
CA ASN A 221 6.08 7.59 18.56
C ASN A 221 4.79 7.78 19.38
N ARG A 222 4.91 8.15 20.66
CA ARG A 222 3.74 8.52 21.49
C ARG A 222 2.96 9.73 20.93
N LEU A 223 3.64 10.67 20.27
CA LEU A 223 3.02 11.84 19.64
C LEU A 223 2.49 11.50 18.24
N ILE A 224 3.20 10.64 17.49
CA ILE A 224 2.71 10.12 16.20
C ILE A 224 1.38 9.38 16.39
N ALA A 225 1.27 8.53 17.42
CA ALA A 225 0.05 7.82 17.76
C ALA A 225 -1.15 8.73 18.09
N GLN A 226 -0.93 10.03 18.36
CA GLN A 226 -2.02 10.99 18.62
C GLN A 226 -2.59 11.57 17.33
N LEU A 227 -1.89 11.51 16.19
CA LEU A 227 -2.32 12.16 14.95
C LEU A 227 -3.74 11.78 14.49
N PRO A 228 -4.18 10.50 14.55
CA PRO A 228 -5.55 10.13 14.20
C PRO A 228 -6.64 10.81 15.05
N SER A 229 -6.30 11.26 16.26
CA SER A 229 -7.25 11.96 17.15
C SER A 229 -7.38 13.46 16.87
N VAL A 230 -6.43 14.04 16.13
CA VAL A 230 -6.37 15.49 15.87
C VAL A 230 -6.47 15.86 14.38
N ILE A 231 -6.33 14.89 13.48
CA ILE A 231 -6.40 15.08 12.02
C ILE A 231 -7.45 14.11 11.46
N SER A 232 -8.41 14.62 10.69
CA SER A 232 -9.39 13.78 9.99
C SER A 232 -8.72 12.87 8.97
N ASN A 233 -9.21 11.64 8.83
CA ASN A 233 -8.67 10.63 7.91
C ASN A 233 -7.14 10.44 8.04
N ALA A 234 -6.63 10.57 9.27
CA ALA A 234 -5.24 10.32 9.60
C ALA A 234 -5.06 8.90 10.16
N HIS A 235 -4.02 8.23 9.70
CA HIS A 235 -3.67 6.87 10.08
C HIS A 235 -2.19 6.79 10.44
N VAL A 236 -1.83 5.78 11.21
CA VAL A 236 -0.44 5.52 11.59
C VAL A 236 -0.02 4.14 11.10
N VAL A 237 1.15 4.06 10.46
CA VAL A 237 1.82 2.80 10.17
C VAL A 237 2.93 2.55 11.19
N LYS A 238 2.89 1.36 11.80
CA LYS A 238 3.83 0.99 12.84
C LYS A 238 5.21 0.67 12.29
N ALA A 239 6.21 0.87 13.14
CA ALA A 239 7.62 0.58 12.85
C ALA A 239 8.15 -0.64 13.64
N ASP A 240 7.25 -1.49 14.11
CA ASP A 240 7.53 -2.69 14.89
C ASP A 240 8.01 -3.87 14.03
N GLY A 241 8.35 -4.99 14.66
CA GLY A 241 8.81 -6.20 13.96
C GLY A 241 10.31 -6.26 13.69
N GLY A 242 11.12 -5.51 14.45
CA GLY A 242 12.58 -5.65 14.42
C GLY A 242 13.26 -5.00 13.20
N LEU A 243 12.69 -3.89 12.71
CA LEU A 243 13.31 -3.13 11.62
C LEU A 243 14.65 -2.53 12.08
N ASP A 244 15.69 -2.75 11.28
CA ASP A 244 17.06 -2.35 11.59
C ASP A 244 17.37 -0.92 11.11
N ILE A 245 18.27 -0.26 11.84
CA ILE A 245 18.82 1.06 11.52
C ILE A 245 20.31 0.94 11.18
N HIS A 246 20.83 1.82 10.31
CA HIS A 246 22.26 1.83 9.96
C HIS A 246 23.06 2.90 10.72
N ASP A 247 22.38 3.84 11.37
CA ASP A 247 22.92 4.80 12.33
C ASP A 247 21.88 5.07 13.43
N GLU A 248 22.08 6.07 14.28
CA GLU A 248 21.18 6.35 15.41
C GLU A 248 19.79 6.92 15.01
N TYR A 249 19.59 7.29 13.73
CA TYR A 249 18.39 7.95 13.21
C TYR A 249 17.71 7.17 12.08
N HIS A 250 18.47 6.54 11.19
CA HIS A 250 18.01 6.15 9.86
C HIS A 250 17.87 4.64 9.70
N TRP A 251 16.75 4.25 9.11
CA TRP A 251 16.49 2.88 8.68
C TRP A 251 17.57 2.36 7.73
N ASN A 252 17.93 1.09 7.84
CA ASN A 252 18.67 0.41 6.77
C ASN A 252 17.76 0.17 5.54
N SER A 253 18.34 -0.30 4.44
CA SER A 253 17.61 -0.49 3.19
C SER A 253 16.45 -1.47 3.29
N ALA A 254 16.57 -2.51 4.13
CA ALA A 254 15.47 -3.45 4.39
C ALA A 254 14.32 -2.78 5.17
N GLY A 255 14.64 -2.03 6.23
CA GLY A 255 13.66 -1.28 7.02
C GLY A 255 12.91 -0.24 6.20
N VAL A 256 13.60 0.49 5.32
CA VAL A 256 12.96 1.47 4.43
C VAL A 256 11.98 0.81 3.46
N ARG A 257 12.33 -0.34 2.86
CA ARG A 257 11.42 -1.08 1.97
C ARG A 257 10.18 -1.55 2.70
N GLU A 258 10.36 -2.10 3.90
CA GLU A 258 9.26 -2.58 4.73
C GLU A 258 8.32 -1.44 5.13
N MET A 259 8.86 -0.29 5.54
CA MET A 259 8.03 0.90 5.78
C MET A 259 7.27 1.33 4.52
N GLY A 260 7.90 1.31 3.35
CA GLY A 260 7.23 1.60 2.07
C GLY A 260 6.07 0.64 1.76
N LEU A 261 6.23 -0.66 2.04
CA LEU A 261 5.18 -1.66 1.92
C LEU A 261 4.01 -1.36 2.87
N ARG A 262 4.30 -1.07 4.14
CA ARG A 262 3.28 -0.75 5.15
C ARG A 262 2.48 0.50 4.79
N TYR A 263 3.13 1.55 4.31
CA TYR A 263 2.45 2.74 3.80
C TYR A 263 1.51 2.39 2.63
N ALA A 264 1.96 1.56 1.69
CA ALA A 264 1.17 1.22 0.51
C ALA A 264 -0.06 0.40 0.88
N ASN A 265 0.10 -0.64 1.70
CA ASN A 265 -1.02 -1.46 2.16
C ASN A 265 -2.05 -0.60 2.88
N LYS A 266 -1.61 0.28 3.80
CA LYS A 266 -2.54 1.16 4.49
C LYS A 266 -3.22 2.17 3.56
N MET A 267 -2.52 2.67 2.53
CA MET A 267 -3.12 3.58 1.56
C MET A 267 -4.16 2.87 0.68
N LEU A 268 -3.88 1.64 0.24
CA LEU A 268 -4.79 0.82 -0.57
C LEU A 268 -6.11 0.51 0.15
N GLU A 269 -6.10 0.41 1.48
CA GLU A 269 -7.34 0.29 2.28
C GLU A 269 -8.23 1.55 2.22
N LEU A 270 -7.67 2.70 1.86
CA LEU A 270 -8.29 4.01 2.09
C LEU A 270 -8.61 4.78 0.81
N VAL A 271 -7.91 4.50 -0.29
CA VAL A 271 -8.09 5.23 -1.55
C VAL A 271 -8.90 4.43 -2.56
N ASP A 272 -9.84 5.11 -3.21
CA ASP A 272 -10.44 4.60 -4.44
C ASP A 272 -9.37 4.59 -5.54
N THR A 273 -8.91 3.37 -5.85
CA THR A 273 -7.95 3.08 -6.93
C THR A 273 -8.59 3.11 -8.31
N GLY A 274 -9.80 3.64 -8.49
CA GLY A 274 -10.44 3.75 -9.80
C GLY A 274 -10.92 2.40 -10.33
N ALA A 275 -11.11 1.44 -9.43
CA ALA A 275 -11.90 0.24 -9.71
C ALA A 275 -13.38 0.65 -9.76
N SER A 276 -13.81 1.39 -10.78
CA SER A 276 -15.20 1.84 -10.89
C SER A 276 -16.12 0.68 -11.23
N ASP A 277 -17.01 0.41 -10.28
CA ASP A 277 -18.44 0.14 -10.46
C ASP A 277 -18.99 0.48 -11.85
N ASN A 278 -19.33 -0.55 -12.62
CA ASN A 278 -20.29 -0.41 -13.72
C ASN A 278 -21.71 -0.33 -13.13
N ASN A 279 -22.18 0.86 -12.73
CA ASN A 279 -23.58 1.23 -13.01
C ASN A 279 -23.87 2.74 -12.83
N GLY A 280 -23.65 3.52 -13.88
CA GLY A 280 -24.36 4.79 -14.08
C GLY A 280 -25.74 4.48 -14.64
N GLY A 281 -26.79 4.95 -13.96
CA GLY A 281 -28.17 4.61 -14.28
C GLY A 281 -28.66 5.06 -15.65
N SER A 282 -29.63 4.30 -16.18
CA SER A 282 -30.69 4.84 -17.02
C SER A 282 -31.96 4.02 -16.86
N ASP A 283 -33.06 4.78 -16.87
CA ASP A 283 -34.48 4.46 -16.85
C ASP A 283 -34.96 3.12 -17.42
N ASP A 284 -35.96 2.59 -16.71
CA ASP A 284 -37.04 1.68 -17.11
C ASP A 284 -37.05 1.19 -18.57
N ASN A 285 -36.86 -0.11 -18.76
CA ASN A 285 -37.90 -0.97 -19.33
C ASN A 285 -37.55 -2.47 -19.19
N ASN A 286 -38.52 -3.17 -18.63
CA ASN A 286 -38.69 -4.61 -18.52
C ASN A 286 -38.31 -5.40 -19.81
N ASP A 287 -37.32 -6.29 -19.70
CA ASP A 287 -37.38 -7.63 -20.29
C ASP A 287 -36.49 -8.59 -19.49
N GLY A 288 -37.03 -9.76 -19.16
CA GLY A 288 -36.44 -10.71 -18.23
C GLY A 288 -35.25 -11.47 -18.81
N SER A 289 -34.13 -11.45 -18.10
CA SER A 289 -33.11 -12.49 -18.16
C SER A 289 -32.33 -12.52 -16.85
N THR A 290 -32.48 -13.62 -16.11
CA THR A 290 -31.68 -13.99 -14.94
C THR A 290 -30.22 -14.19 -15.33
N GLY A 291 -29.34 -13.30 -14.91
CA GLY A 291 -27.92 -13.58 -14.80
C GLY A 291 -27.61 -13.82 -13.32
N GLU A 292 -27.64 -15.08 -12.88
CA GLU A 292 -27.06 -15.47 -11.58
C GLU A 292 -25.56 -15.18 -11.62
N GLY A 293 -25.03 -14.55 -10.58
CA GLY A 293 -23.59 -14.38 -10.45
C GLY A 293 -22.89 -15.74 -10.35
N ASP A 294 -21.68 -15.82 -10.91
CA ASP A 294 -20.88 -17.06 -11.00
C ASP A 294 -20.48 -17.60 -9.62
N ASN A 295 -20.48 -16.75 -8.58
CA ASN A 295 -20.21 -17.15 -7.21
C ASN A 295 -21.48 -17.17 -6.35
N THR A 296 -21.61 -18.20 -5.53
CA THR A 296 -22.68 -18.32 -4.52
C THR A 296 -22.06 -18.21 -3.13
N ILE A 297 -22.50 -17.22 -2.36
CA ILE A 297 -22.10 -17.00 -0.97
C ILE A 297 -23.33 -17.19 -0.07
N VAL A 298 -23.25 -18.13 0.88
CA VAL A 298 -24.28 -18.32 1.90
C VAL A 298 -23.71 -17.84 3.23
N VAL A 299 -24.34 -16.86 3.86
CA VAL A 299 -23.98 -16.39 5.20
C VAL A 299 -25.00 -16.92 6.20
N ARG A 300 -24.54 -17.62 7.23
CA ARG A 300 -25.39 -18.05 8.34
C ARG A 300 -25.08 -17.26 9.59
N LEU A 301 -26.06 -16.49 10.05
CA LEU A 301 -25.92 -15.67 11.25
C LEU A 301 -27.25 -15.47 11.98
N LYS A 302 -27.17 -14.97 13.21
CA LYS A 302 -28.28 -14.37 13.95
C LYS A 302 -27.82 -13.13 14.71
N GLY A 303 -28.76 -12.22 14.95
CA GLY A 303 -28.63 -11.15 15.93
C GLY A 303 -29.13 -11.57 17.31
N VAL A 304 -28.73 -10.86 18.35
CA VAL A 304 -29.22 -11.09 19.72
C VAL A 304 -30.63 -10.54 19.91
N THR A 305 -30.92 -9.38 19.32
CA THR A 305 -32.18 -8.63 19.50
C THR A 305 -33.09 -8.69 18.28
N GLY A 306 -32.55 -8.98 17.08
CA GLY A 306 -33.31 -9.08 15.84
C GLY A 306 -33.41 -7.78 15.04
N ASP A 307 -32.65 -6.76 15.45
CA ASP A 307 -32.58 -5.44 14.81
C ASP A 307 -31.15 -5.09 14.35
N GLU A 308 -30.18 -5.99 14.51
CA GLU A 308 -28.77 -5.76 14.20
C GLU A 308 -28.55 -5.53 12.70
N ALA A 309 -27.89 -4.41 12.35
CA ALA A 309 -27.53 -4.09 10.98
C ALA A 309 -26.24 -4.84 10.57
N VAL A 310 -26.37 -5.74 9.60
CA VAL A 310 -25.28 -6.57 9.08
C VAL A 310 -25.09 -6.36 7.59
N ASN A 311 -23.88 -6.64 7.10
CA ASN A 311 -23.54 -6.56 5.69
C ASN A 311 -22.55 -7.64 5.26
N LEU A 312 -22.58 -7.99 3.97
CA LEU A 312 -21.60 -8.82 3.31
C LEU A 312 -20.78 -7.93 2.37
N GLN A 313 -19.46 -7.97 2.52
CA GLN A 313 -18.51 -7.26 1.68
C GLN A 313 -17.66 -8.25 0.91
N VAL A 314 -17.33 -7.93 -0.34
CA VAL A 314 -16.39 -8.69 -1.17
C VAL A 314 -15.43 -7.71 -1.83
N GLY A 315 -14.13 -7.92 -1.66
CA GLY A 315 -13.10 -7.02 -2.22
C GLY A 315 -13.17 -5.60 -1.66
N GLY A 316 -13.68 -5.44 -0.43
CA GLY A 316 -13.86 -4.14 0.23
C GLY A 316 -15.17 -3.41 -0.11
N VAL A 317 -16.02 -3.96 -0.96
CA VAL A 317 -17.31 -3.35 -1.36
C VAL A 317 -18.47 -4.10 -0.70
N THR A 318 -19.43 -3.36 -0.11
CA THR A 318 -20.67 -3.96 0.41
C THR A 318 -21.55 -4.42 -0.74
N ILE A 319 -21.75 -5.74 -0.86
CA ILE A 319 -22.58 -6.35 -1.90
C ILE A 319 -23.98 -6.74 -1.40
N HIS A 320 -24.17 -6.81 -0.08
CA HIS A 320 -25.47 -7.07 0.52
C HIS A 320 -25.54 -6.46 1.93
N ALA A 321 -26.68 -5.92 2.34
CA ALA A 321 -26.93 -5.41 3.68
C ALA A 321 -28.34 -5.75 4.13
N TRP A 322 -28.51 -6.18 5.39
CA TRP A 322 -29.79 -6.60 5.94
C TRP A 322 -29.84 -6.47 7.47
N THR A 323 -31.03 -6.66 8.02
CA THR A 323 -31.26 -6.74 9.47
C THR A 323 -31.27 -8.21 9.91
N ALA A 324 -30.42 -8.59 10.85
CA ALA A 324 -30.31 -9.96 11.33
C ALA A 324 -31.53 -10.36 12.17
N SER A 325 -32.01 -11.60 12.03
CA SER A 325 -33.09 -12.14 12.88
C SER A 325 -32.54 -12.73 14.18
N THR A 326 -33.39 -12.95 15.19
CA THR A 326 -32.99 -13.65 16.44
C THR A 326 -32.81 -15.17 16.29
N VAL A 327 -33.04 -15.71 15.08
CA VAL A 327 -32.91 -17.14 14.77
C VAL A 327 -31.77 -17.32 13.78
N MET A 328 -30.93 -18.34 14.00
CA MET A 328 -29.88 -18.71 13.04
C MET A 328 -30.51 -19.08 11.70
N SER A 329 -30.18 -18.32 10.66
CA SER A 329 -30.74 -18.51 9.32
C SER A 329 -29.70 -18.24 8.25
N ASP A 330 -29.82 -18.98 7.15
CA ASP A 330 -28.96 -18.85 5.98
C ASP A 330 -29.51 -17.76 5.05
N THR A 331 -28.65 -16.85 4.62
CA THR A 331 -28.92 -15.88 3.56
C THR A 331 -28.02 -16.20 2.36
N THR A 332 -28.60 -16.49 1.21
CA THR A 332 -27.86 -16.82 -0.02
C THR A 332 -27.77 -15.60 -0.93
N ILE A 333 -26.55 -15.26 -1.34
CA ILE A 333 -26.22 -14.14 -2.23
C ILE A 333 -25.46 -14.69 -3.43
N HIS A 334 -25.91 -14.34 -4.64
CA HIS A 334 -25.18 -14.61 -5.88
C HIS A 334 -24.44 -13.36 -6.32
N THR A 335 -23.16 -13.48 -6.66
CA THR A 335 -22.32 -12.33 -6.99
C THR A 335 -21.23 -12.68 -8.00
N ASN A 336 -20.83 -11.70 -8.81
CA ASN A 336 -19.62 -11.76 -9.63
C ASN A 336 -18.44 -11.03 -8.98
N ALA A 337 -18.63 -10.49 -7.77
CA ALA A 337 -17.57 -9.82 -7.03
C ALA A 337 -16.47 -10.81 -6.65
N ASN A 338 -15.23 -10.33 -6.68
CA ASN A 338 -14.03 -11.08 -6.33
C ASN A 338 -13.24 -10.31 -5.26
N GLY A 339 -12.37 -11.01 -4.53
CA GLY A 339 -11.61 -10.44 -3.42
C GLY A 339 -12.10 -10.92 -2.06
N VAL A 340 -11.59 -10.31 -0.98
CA VAL A 340 -11.77 -10.80 0.39
C VAL A 340 -13.23 -10.66 0.81
N ILE A 341 -13.80 -11.74 1.30
CA ILE A 341 -15.15 -11.78 1.87
C ILE A 341 -15.09 -11.31 3.31
N ARG A 342 -15.96 -10.38 3.70
CA ARG A 342 -16.15 -9.96 5.09
C ARG A 342 -17.62 -9.93 5.45
N VAL A 343 -17.97 -10.45 6.63
CA VAL A 343 -19.29 -10.26 7.23
C VAL A 343 -19.17 -9.17 8.28
N GLY A 344 -19.79 -8.03 8.02
CA GLY A 344 -19.73 -6.84 8.86
C GLY A 344 -20.96 -6.65 9.74
N PHE A 345 -20.74 -6.09 10.92
CA PHE A 345 -21.76 -5.66 11.87
C PHE A 345 -21.55 -4.18 12.22
N THR A 346 -22.63 -3.41 12.28
CA THR A 346 -22.63 -2.06 12.86
C THR A 346 -23.54 -2.05 14.09
N ASN A 347 -22.93 -1.96 15.26
CA ASN A 347 -23.57 -1.74 16.54
C ASN A 347 -24.14 -0.31 16.62
N ASP A 348 -25.44 -0.23 16.37
CA ASP A 348 -26.24 0.98 16.39
C ASP A 348 -26.87 1.27 17.78
N GLY A 349 -26.43 0.57 18.83
CA GLY A 349 -26.64 0.91 20.24
C GLY A 349 -27.31 -0.20 21.08
N GLY A 350 -26.85 -0.40 22.33
CA GLY A 350 -27.45 -1.33 23.32
C GLY A 350 -26.70 -2.67 23.45
N ASP A 351 -27.42 -3.72 23.88
CA ASP A 351 -26.93 -5.12 24.01
C ASP A 351 -26.96 -5.87 22.67
N ARG A 352 -26.66 -5.17 21.57
CA ARG A 352 -26.76 -5.69 20.20
C ARG A 352 -25.44 -6.35 19.80
N ASP A 353 -25.50 -7.65 19.56
CA ASP A 353 -24.38 -8.47 19.09
C ASP A 353 -24.84 -9.39 17.95
N VAL A 354 -23.90 -9.81 17.12
CA VAL A 354 -24.14 -10.77 16.03
C VAL A 354 -23.28 -12.01 16.24
N GLN A 355 -23.90 -13.18 16.07
CA GLN A 355 -23.21 -14.48 16.01
C GLN A 355 -23.23 -14.96 14.56
N VAL A 356 -22.06 -15.10 13.94
CA VAL A 356 -21.88 -15.64 12.59
C VAL A 356 -21.42 -17.09 12.73
N ASP A 357 -22.20 -18.05 12.24
CA ASP A 357 -21.86 -19.48 12.29
C ASP A 357 -20.80 -19.78 11.22
N TYR A 358 -21.17 -19.60 9.95
CA TYR A 358 -20.27 -19.85 8.83
C TYR A 358 -20.61 -18.99 7.61
N VAL A 359 -19.68 -19.00 6.66
CA VAL A 359 -19.93 -18.65 5.26
C VAL A 359 -19.67 -19.86 4.37
N ILE A 360 -20.57 -20.15 3.43
CA ILE A 360 -20.34 -21.13 2.35
C ILE A 360 -20.01 -20.35 1.08
N VAL A 361 -18.87 -20.61 0.47
CA VAL A 361 -18.43 -19.98 -0.77
C VAL A 361 -18.29 -21.04 -1.85
N ASN A 362 -19.13 -20.99 -2.87
CA ASN A 362 -19.14 -21.96 -3.96
C ASN A 362 -19.17 -23.43 -3.48
N GLY A 363 -19.91 -23.68 -2.39
CA GLY A 363 -20.05 -25.00 -1.78
C GLY A 363 -18.99 -25.34 -0.72
N VAL A 364 -18.00 -24.49 -0.47
CA VAL A 364 -16.97 -24.68 0.57
C VAL A 364 -17.37 -23.93 1.85
N VAL A 365 -17.56 -24.66 2.95
CA VAL A 365 -17.86 -24.09 4.28
C VAL A 365 -16.59 -23.48 4.88
N ARG A 366 -16.69 -22.27 5.44
CA ARG A 366 -15.66 -21.56 6.20
C ARG A 366 -16.27 -21.13 7.54
N GLN A 367 -15.80 -21.71 8.64
CA GLN A 367 -16.33 -21.46 9.99
C GLN A 367 -15.82 -20.14 10.52
N ALA A 368 -16.67 -19.34 11.16
CA ALA A 368 -16.31 -18.00 11.61
C ALA A 368 -15.23 -18.00 12.71
N GLU A 369 -15.25 -18.99 13.60
CA GLU A 369 -14.27 -19.18 14.67
C GLU A 369 -12.89 -19.67 14.17
N ASP A 370 -12.84 -20.26 12.97
CA ASP A 370 -11.61 -20.74 12.33
C ASP A 370 -10.95 -19.69 11.43
N GLN A 371 -11.50 -18.46 11.36
CA GLN A 371 -10.94 -17.39 10.55
C GLN A 371 -9.94 -16.54 11.33
N ASP A 372 -8.85 -16.14 10.66
CA ASP A 372 -7.71 -15.45 11.28
C ASP A 372 -7.95 -13.95 11.59
N ASP A 373 -9.12 -13.41 11.23
CA ASP A 373 -9.48 -12.00 11.39
C ASP A 373 -10.90 -11.81 11.93
N ASN A 374 -11.00 -11.18 13.11
CA ASN A 374 -12.24 -10.65 13.67
C ASN A 374 -11.98 -9.29 14.35
N THR A 375 -12.41 -8.21 13.71
CA THR A 375 -12.27 -6.83 14.21
C THR A 375 -13.40 -6.39 15.15
N GLY A 376 -14.49 -7.15 15.20
CA GLY A 376 -15.68 -6.81 15.99
C GLY A 376 -15.82 -7.55 17.32
N VAL A 377 -14.95 -8.52 17.63
CA VAL A 377 -14.97 -9.23 18.91
C VAL A 377 -14.54 -8.32 20.07
N TRP A 378 -15.33 -8.27 21.14
CA TRP A 378 -14.94 -7.59 22.37
C TRP A 378 -14.08 -8.51 23.24
N GLY A 379 -12.87 -8.06 23.58
CA GLY A 379 -11.97 -8.73 24.50
C GLY A 379 -10.80 -7.84 24.87
N ASN A 380 -10.09 -8.13 25.95
CA ASN A 380 -8.98 -7.29 26.44
C ASN A 380 -9.32 -5.79 26.57
N SER A 381 -10.58 -5.48 26.89
CA SER A 381 -11.11 -4.11 27.00
C SER A 381 -11.11 -3.30 25.69
N SER A 382 -11.09 -3.95 24.52
CA SER A 382 -11.23 -3.31 23.22
C SER A 382 -11.97 -4.17 22.19
N CYS A 383 -12.54 -3.52 21.18
CA CYS A 383 -13.03 -4.21 19.98
C CYS A 383 -11.84 -4.73 19.16
N GLY A 384 -11.94 -5.94 18.61
CA GLY A 384 -10.83 -6.68 18.00
C GLY A 384 -9.77 -7.15 19.00
N GLY A 385 -10.01 -7.00 20.31
CA GLY A 385 -9.04 -7.33 21.36
C GLY A 385 -9.17 -8.73 21.94
N GLY A 386 -10.15 -9.53 21.50
CA GLY A 386 -10.42 -10.88 22.01
C GLY A 386 -9.73 -11.98 21.20
N SER A 387 -9.89 -13.24 21.64
CA SER A 387 -9.61 -14.40 20.80
C SER A 387 -10.59 -14.43 19.61
N LEU A 388 -10.14 -15.02 18.50
CA LEU A 388 -10.98 -15.27 17.32
C LEU A 388 -12.23 -16.05 17.72
N SER A 389 -13.36 -15.65 17.15
CA SER A 389 -14.70 -15.97 17.66
C SER A 389 -15.73 -15.74 16.56
N GLU A 390 -16.82 -16.49 16.62
CA GLU A 390 -18.04 -16.26 15.84
C GLU A 390 -18.79 -14.97 16.22
N TRP A 391 -18.37 -14.27 17.28
CA TRP A 391 -19.07 -13.11 17.83
C TRP A 391 -18.53 -11.77 17.33
N LEU A 392 -19.46 -10.90 16.94
CA LEU A 392 -19.26 -9.48 16.69
C LEU A 392 -20.03 -8.68 17.76
N HIS A 393 -19.31 -8.15 18.75
CA HIS A 393 -19.85 -7.33 19.86
C HIS A 393 -19.80 -5.82 19.57
N CYS A 394 -18.92 -5.43 18.66
CA CYS A 394 -18.69 -4.06 18.25
C CYS A 394 -18.88 -3.89 16.74
N ASN A 395 -18.91 -2.62 16.30
CA ASN A 395 -18.61 -2.27 14.91
C ASN A 395 -17.35 -2.99 14.45
N GLY A 396 -17.45 -3.80 13.40
CA GLY A 396 -16.35 -4.61 12.91
C GLY A 396 -16.84 -5.68 11.94
N SER A 397 -15.94 -6.59 11.58
CA SER A 397 -16.23 -7.69 10.67
C SER A 397 -15.35 -8.91 10.94
N ILE A 398 -15.81 -10.06 10.47
CA ILE A 398 -15.01 -11.29 10.35
C ILE A 398 -14.61 -11.46 8.88
N GLY A 399 -13.33 -11.71 8.63
CA GLY A 399 -12.81 -12.00 7.30
C GLY A 399 -12.87 -13.49 6.98
N PHE A 400 -13.32 -13.85 5.78
CA PHE A 400 -13.47 -15.25 5.36
C PHE A 400 -12.54 -15.61 4.20
N GLY A 401 -11.47 -14.84 3.95
CA GLY A 401 -10.60 -15.02 2.78
C GLY A 401 -11.28 -14.69 1.45
N ASN A 402 -10.60 -14.94 0.33
CA ASN A 402 -11.10 -14.57 -1.01
C ASN A 402 -12.19 -15.51 -1.52
N VAL A 403 -13.05 -14.99 -2.40
CA VAL A 403 -14.10 -15.77 -3.09
C VAL A 403 -13.55 -17.00 -3.83
N ASP A 404 -12.32 -16.94 -4.34
CA ASP A 404 -11.64 -18.03 -5.06
C ASP A 404 -11.00 -19.11 -4.16
N GLY A 405 -11.10 -18.97 -2.83
CA GLY A 405 -10.55 -19.94 -1.88
C GLY A 405 -9.10 -19.65 -1.45
N SER A 406 -8.49 -18.56 -1.91
CA SER A 406 -7.22 -18.10 -1.34
C SER A 406 -7.46 -17.38 -0.01
N THR A 407 -6.88 -17.88 1.08
CA THR A 407 -6.87 -17.16 2.35
C THR A 407 -5.73 -16.14 2.34
N THR A 408 -6.05 -14.88 2.57
CA THR A 408 -5.10 -13.93 3.17
C THR A 408 -5.36 -14.01 4.66
N ASP A 409 -4.40 -14.48 5.47
CA ASP A 409 -3.80 -13.72 6.59
C ASP A 409 -2.92 -14.66 7.49
N PRO A 410 -2.53 -14.33 8.74
CA PRO A 410 -1.14 -14.24 9.19
C PRO A 410 -0.76 -15.26 10.31
N GLY A 411 0.48 -15.74 10.31
CA GLY A 411 1.10 -16.25 11.55
C GLY A 411 0.57 -17.58 12.10
N ASP A 412 1.19 -18.65 11.59
CA ASP A 412 1.49 -19.96 12.23
C ASP A 412 0.65 -20.43 13.43
N GLY A 413 -0.05 -21.55 13.20
CA GLY A 413 -0.33 -22.50 14.25
C GLY A 413 -1.15 -23.70 13.78
N SER A 414 -0.51 -24.69 13.14
CA SER A 414 -1.01 -26.06 13.33
C SER A 414 0.06 -27.13 13.16
N SER A 415 0.10 -27.96 14.19
CA SER A 415 0.52 -29.35 14.19
C SER A 415 0.04 -30.15 12.98
N ASP A 416 0.97 -30.99 12.53
CA ASP A 416 0.94 -32.08 11.56
C ASP A 416 -0.34 -32.94 11.51
N SER A 417 -0.83 -33.26 10.29
CA SER A 417 -0.90 -34.65 9.78
C SER A 417 -1.53 -34.78 8.38
N GLY A 418 -0.65 -35.00 7.39
CA GLY A 418 -0.73 -35.97 6.29
C GLY A 418 -1.95 -36.11 5.37
N SER A 419 -1.77 -35.81 4.09
CA SER A 419 -1.88 -36.82 3.00
C SER A 419 -1.17 -36.35 1.73
N THR A 420 -0.22 -37.15 1.25
CA THR A 420 0.64 -36.96 0.06
C THR A 420 -0.08 -37.16 -1.27
N GLU A 421 -0.16 -36.10 -2.08
CA GLU A 421 -0.20 -36.17 -3.55
C GLU A 421 1.22 -35.93 -4.10
N PRO A 422 1.62 -36.48 -5.28
CA PRO A 422 2.98 -36.40 -5.76
C PRO A 422 3.39 -34.97 -6.10
N SER A 423 4.53 -34.51 -5.58
CA SER A 423 5.03 -33.15 -5.79
C SER A 423 5.28 -32.88 -7.28
N HIS A 424 4.56 -31.92 -7.85
CA HIS A 424 4.77 -31.47 -9.22
C HIS A 424 6.01 -30.57 -9.40
N VAL A 425 6.89 -30.49 -8.40
CA VAL A 425 8.03 -29.58 -8.39
C VAL A 425 9.33 -30.38 -8.47
N THR A 426 10.20 -30.05 -9.42
CA THR A 426 11.59 -30.55 -9.48
C THR A 426 12.58 -29.44 -9.17
N ALA A 427 13.78 -29.81 -8.72
CA ALA A 427 14.82 -28.85 -8.49
C ALA A 427 16.24 -29.38 -8.71
N THR A 428 17.15 -28.48 -9.08
CA THR A 428 18.56 -28.77 -9.32
C THR A 428 19.45 -27.72 -8.64
N LEU A 429 20.69 -28.11 -8.35
CA LEU A 429 21.73 -27.19 -7.88
C LEU A 429 22.70 -26.86 -9.01
N GLU A 430 22.94 -25.58 -9.22
CA GLU A 430 23.96 -25.08 -10.14
C GLU A 430 25.06 -24.38 -9.36
N ILE A 431 26.27 -24.95 -9.31
CA ILE A 431 27.42 -24.29 -8.68
C ILE A 431 27.79 -23.06 -9.50
N THR A 432 27.67 -21.88 -8.89
CA THR A 432 27.93 -20.58 -9.52
C THR A 432 29.36 -20.09 -9.29
N ASN A 433 30.00 -20.52 -8.21
CA ASN A 433 31.40 -20.19 -7.90
C ASN A 433 31.99 -21.25 -6.95
N ASP A 434 33.22 -21.69 -7.18
CA ASP A 434 33.90 -22.69 -6.34
C ASP A 434 35.37 -22.30 -6.15
N TRP A 435 35.78 -22.15 -4.89
CA TRP A 435 37.15 -21.78 -4.50
C TRP A 435 37.87 -22.88 -3.71
N GLY A 436 37.39 -24.13 -3.81
CA GLY A 436 37.99 -25.30 -3.17
C GLY A 436 37.56 -25.46 -1.72
N SER A 437 37.86 -24.50 -0.84
CA SER A 437 37.44 -24.53 0.57
C SER A 437 35.97 -24.14 0.79
N GLY A 438 35.27 -23.70 -0.24
CA GLY A 438 33.84 -23.41 -0.23
C GLY A 438 33.33 -23.12 -1.64
N TYR A 439 32.02 -22.95 -1.76
CA TYR A 439 31.35 -22.68 -3.03
C TYR A 439 30.02 -21.97 -2.82
N CYS A 440 29.50 -21.35 -3.88
CA CYS A 440 28.11 -20.87 -3.94
C CYS A 440 27.36 -21.60 -5.04
N ALA A 441 26.07 -21.85 -4.82
CA ALA A 441 25.19 -22.52 -5.76
C ALA A 441 23.81 -21.83 -5.83
N ALA A 442 23.23 -21.81 -7.03
CA ALA A 442 21.84 -21.43 -7.23
C ALA A 442 20.94 -22.66 -7.10
N VAL A 443 19.78 -22.47 -6.46
CA VAL A 443 18.70 -23.45 -6.38
C VAL A 443 17.73 -23.15 -7.51
N VAL A 444 17.69 -24.01 -8.52
CA VAL A 444 16.77 -23.89 -9.66
C VAL A 444 15.57 -24.78 -9.41
N VAL A 445 14.39 -24.20 -9.29
CA VAL A 445 13.16 -24.93 -8.99
C VAL A 445 12.18 -24.75 -10.14
N THR A 446 11.54 -25.83 -10.59
CA THR A 446 10.57 -25.83 -11.69
C THR A 446 9.29 -26.51 -11.25
N ASN A 447 8.15 -25.86 -11.50
CA ASN A 447 6.84 -26.51 -11.37
C ASN A 447 6.49 -27.21 -12.69
N ASP A 448 6.63 -28.53 -12.74
CA ASP A 448 6.43 -29.37 -13.93
C ASP A 448 4.95 -29.74 -14.18
N GLY A 449 4.00 -29.32 -13.32
CA GLY A 449 2.57 -29.60 -13.50
C GLY A 449 1.66 -29.13 -12.36
N GLY A 450 0.34 -29.08 -12.56
CA GLY A 450 -0.59 -28.71 -11.48
C GLY A 450 -0.58 -27.21 -11.12
N PRO A 451 -1.45 -26.78 -10.19
CA PRO A 451 -1.66 -25.36 -9.86
C PRO A 451 -0.43 -24.69 -9.26
N ALA A 452 -0.45 -23.35 -9.18
CA ALA A 452 0.64 -22.58 -8.60
C ALA A 452 0.89 -23.02 -7.15
N THR A 453 2.05 -23.64 -6.92
CA THR A 453 2.32 -24.38 -5.69
C THR A 453 3.54 -23.79 -5.00
N GLU A 454 3.51 -23.78 -3.67
CA GLU A 454 4.68 -23.49 -2.85
C GLU A 454 5.68 -24.64 -2.94
N TRP A 455 6.97 -24.32 -2.97
CA TRP A 455 7.99 -25.33 -3.18
C TRP A 455 8.90 -25.48 -1.96
N ALA A 456 9.19 -26.74 -1.63
CA ALA A 456 10.22 -27.13 -0.70
C ALA A 456 11.00 -28.29 -1.32
N VAL A 457 12.31 -28.15 -1.35
CA VAL A 457 13.23 -29.05 -2.05
C VAL A 457 14.37 -29.41 -1.11
N GLU A 458 14.86 -30.64 -1.21
CA GLU A 458 15.93 -31.15 -0.36
C GLU A 458 17.10 -31.64 -1.22
N PHE A 459 18.31 -31.25 -0.82
CA PHE A 459 19.55 -31.59 -1.52
C PHE A 459 20.58 -32.16 -0.56
N THR A 460 21.43 -33.06 -1.05
CA THR A 460 22.68 -33.40 -0.38
C THR A 460 23.77 -32.43 -0.83
N ILE A 461 24.39 -31.71 0.09
CA ILE A 461 25.46 -30.73 -0.16
C ILE A 461 26.77 -31.14 0.51
N GLU A 462 27.89 -30.59 0.04
CA GLU A 462 29.20 -30.73 0.71
C GLU A 462 29.41 -29.54 1.65
N GLY A 463 29.83 -29.81 2.89
CA GLY A 463 30.12 -28.74 3.85
C GLY A 463 28.90 -28.23 4.62
N GLN A 464 29.02 -27.03 5.20
CA GLN A 464 27.96 -26.36 5.98
C GLN A 464 27.57 -25.05 5.32
N ILE A 465 26.28 -24.72 5.36
CA ILE A 465 25.78 -23.42 4.86
C ILE A 465 26.38 -22.29 5.69
N ASP A 466 26.97 -21.34 4.98
CA ASP A 466 27.49 -20.08 5.53
C ASP A 466 26.44 -18.96 5.37
N SER A 467 25.78 -18.90 4.21
CA SER A 467 24.71 -17.95 3.93
C SER A 467 23.75 -18.48 2.86
N LEU A 468 22.47 -18.10 2.93
CA LEU A 468 21.44 -18.42 1.95
C LEU A 468 20.51 -17.22 1.80
N TRP A 469 20.07 -16.93 0.58
CA TRP A 469 19.20 -15.80 0.26
C TRP A 469 17.95 -16.23 -0.51
N ASN A 470 16.89 -15.43 -0.42
CA ASN A 470 15.61 -15.64 -1.10
C ASN A 470 14.98 -17.02 -0.83
N GLY A 471 15.23 -17.58 0.36
CA GLY A 471 14.79 -18.93 0.74
C GLY A 471 14.85 -19.12 2.24
N SER A 472 13.97 -19.97 2.76
CA SER A 472 14.06 -20.49 4.13
C SER A 472 14.76 -21.84 4.08
N TRP A 473 15.64 -22.10 5.05
CA TRP A 473 16.45 -23.31 5.00
C TRP A 473 16.70 -23.93 6.37
N SER A 474 16.99 -25.22 6.33
CA SER A 474 17.50 -25.97 7.47
C SER A 474 18.50 -27.01 6.97
N GLN A 475 19.56 -27.24 7.73
CA GLN A 475 20.56 -28.26 7.40
C GLN A 475 20.71 -29.26 8.55
N VAL A 476 20.73 -30.54 8.22
CA VAL A 476 21.06 -31.63 9.15
C VAL A 476 22.12 -32.52 8.49
N GLY A 477 23.36 -32.46 9.00
CA GLY A 477 24.50 -33.13 8.36
C GLY A 477 24.75 -32.57 6.96
N SER A 478 24.76 -33.42 5.94
CA SER A 478 24.87 -33.03 4.54
C SER A 478 23.51 -32.76 3.86
N SER A 479 22.38 -32.97 4.55
CA SER A 479 21.06 -32.73 3.98
C SER A 479 20.63 -31.28 4.20
N LEU A 480 20.41 -30.55 3.11
CA LEU A 480 19.92 -29.18 3.09
C LEU A 480 18.48 -29.16 2.56
N LYS A 481 17.54 -28.72 3.40
CA LYS A 481 16.19 -28.38 2.98
C LYS A 481 16.12 -26.89 2.67
N VAL A 482 15.58 -26.55 1.51
CA VAL A 482 15.34 -25.18 1.06
C VAL A 482 13.89 -25.05 0.64
N SER A 483 13.23 -24.02 1.11
CA SER A 483 11.86 -23.67 0.74
C SER A 483 11.81 -22.22 0.29
N SER A 484 10.78 -21.84 -0.45
CA SER A 484 10.57 -20.44 -0.81
C SER A 484 10.45 -19.58 0.44
N GLY A 485 11.36 -18.61 0.60
CA GLY A 485 11.48 -17.81 1.82
C GLY A 485 10.85 -16.42 1.71
N SER A 486 10.25 -16.05 0.58
CA SER A 486 9.67 -14.72 0.37
C SER A 486 8.40 -14.80 -0.49
N ASN A 487 7.41 -13.96 -0.20
CA ASN A 487 6.10 -14.00 -0.85
C ASN A 487 6.18 -13.81 -2.37
N TRP A 488 7.22 -13.11 -2.86
CA TRP A 488 7.42 -12.83 -4.28
C TRP A 488 7.98 -14.03 -5.08
N ASN A 489 8.64 -15.01 -4.43
CA ASN A 489 9.11 -16.24 -5.05
C ASN A 489 8.47 -17.51 -4.44
N GLY A 490 7.41 -17.30 -3.66
CA GLY A 490 6.65 -18.29 -2.89
C GLY A 490 5.96 -19.33 -3.75
N LYS A 491 5.39 -18.92 -4.90
CA LYS A 491 4.57 -19.79 -5.76
C LYS A 491 5.11 -19.79 -7.18
N LEU A 492 5.31 -20.99 -7.73
CA LEU A 492 5.64 -21.18 -9.13
C LEU A 492 4.37 -21.57 -9.88
N ALA A 493 3.97 -20.76 -10.86
CA ALA A 493 2.91 -21.13 -11.79
C ALA A 493 3.30 -22.41 -12.57
N THR A 494 2.32 -23.11 -13.13
CA THR A 494 2.57 -24.31 -13.94
C THR A 494 3.56 -24.00 -15.07
N GLY A 495 4.64 -24.75 -15.17
CA GLY A 495 5.71 -24.57 -16.16
C GLY A 495 6.71 -23.46 -15.84
N GLN A 496 6.59 -22.78 -14.68
CA GLN A 496 7.49 -21.72 -14.28
C GLN A 496 8.73 -22.30 -13.57
N SER A 497 9.90 -21.77 -13.90
CA SER A 497 11.15 -21.99 -13.17
C SER A 497 11.59 -20.73 -12.42
N SER A 498 12.23 -20.89 -11.26
CA SER A 498 12.89 -19.83 -10.52
C SER A 498 14.33 -20.19 -10.20
N ARG A 499 15.20 -19.19 -10.30
CA ARG A 499 16.63 -19.22 -9.95
C ARG A 499 16.99 -18.14 -8.91
N ALA A 500 15.96 -17.60 -8.25
CA ALA A 500 16.12 -16.49 -7.31
C ALA A 500 16.84 -16.88 -6.02
N THR A 501 16.69 -18.15 -5.60
CA THR A 501 17.22 -18.69 -4.35
C THR A 501 18.63 -19.25 -4.57
N GLY A 502 19.54 -19.00 -3.63
CA GLY A 502 20.89 -19.53 -3.69
C GLY A 502 21.59 -19.48 -2.33
N PHE A 503 22.71 -20.16 -2.23
CA PHE A 503 23.49 -20.27 -1.00
C PHE A 503 24.99 -20.32 -1.25
N CYS A 504 25.77 -20.07 -0.20
CA CYS A 504 27.18 -20.37 -0.11
C CYS A 504 27.45 -21.34 1.04
N ALA A 505 28.35 -22.30 0.83
CA ALA A 505 28.74 -23.32 1.79
C ALA A 505 30.27 -23.44 1.92
N ILE A 506 30.73 -23.81 3.11
CA ILE A 506 32.14 -24.02 3.45
C ILE A 506 32.36 -25.53 3.63
N ARG A 507 33.36 -26.09 2.93
CA ARG A 507 33.67 -27.54 2.93
C ARG A 507 34.46 -28.00 4.13
#